data_AF-A0A9N9KE38-F1
#
_entry.id   AF-A0A9N9KE38-F1
#
_cell.length_a   1.000
_cell.length_b   1.000
_cell.length_c   1.000
_cell.angle_alpha   90.00
_cell.angle_beta   90.00
_cell.angle_gamma   90.00
#
_symmetry.space_group_name_H-M   'P 1'
#
loop_
_entity.id
_entity.type
_entity.pdbx_description
1 polymer ?
#
loop_
_entity_poly.entity_id
_entity_poly.type
_entity_poly.pdbx_seq_one_letter_code
_entity_poly.pdbx_strand_id
1 'polypeptide(L)'
;VNPLPGPFPWVPILGNTIDLIKYKLNVAEYLKDIQSKYGDFCEVHFGLKRLIIISKSDVAYPIQTYSVALNYKFLYRDLPNPGVHEIGMEDNGIIFNRNLDEWKINREFFIKIAMSKKFLKLLTEKTYKKTVYMFELWDILINDKRDVDLSKWLEKLTGDIAVSTSTGLSAYSMFSYFNSLGYDYNRDCIQTSEWEQSSKLISLIHHFFKASQWFILIPPFIRHAPGISYFSSKFLIGVKNLEVFLLEVIQKKRVEIDLLPKDTSLSSDFLTLLLTINTPRDQDHALYKSLNRSLNNHEIFG
;
A
#
# COMPACT_ATOMS: atom_id res chain seq x y z
N VAL A 1 -37.21 -11.87 -7.08
CA VAL A 1 -35.94 -11.75 -6.32
C VAL A 1 -36.23 -10.80 -5.17
N ASN A 2 -36.13 -11.25 -3.92
CA ASN A 2 -36.31 -10.36 -2.78
C ASN A 2 -35.13 -9.37 -2.74
N PRO A 3 -35.38 -8.05 -2.58
CA PRO A 3 -34.29 -7.09 -2.46
C PRO A 3 -33.45 -7.44 -1.23
N LEU A 4 -32.14 -7.23 -1.31
CA LEU A 4 -31.28 -7.37 -0.14
C LEU A 4 -31.60 -6.25 0.85
N PRO A 5 -31.50 -6.52 2.16
CA PRO A 5 -31.65 -5.46 3.15
C PRO A 5 -30.52 -4.44 2.98
N GLY A 6 -30.81 -3.17 3.26
CA GLY A 6 -29.82 -2.11 3.13
C GLY A 6 -30.43 -0.73 3.39
N PRO A 7 -29.59 0.29 3.63
CA PRO A 7 -30.07 1.66 3.73
C PRO A 7 -30.66 2.12 2.40
N PHE A 8 -31.82 2.76 2.48
CA PHE A 8 -32.45 3.34 1.30
C PHE A 8 -31.52 4.41 0.68
N PRO A 9 -31.23 4.37 -0.63
CA PRO A 9 -30.40 5.39 -1.27
C PRO A 9 -31.25 6.66 -1.46
N TRP A 10 -31.33 7.49 -0.42
CA TRP A 10 -32.19 8.69 -0.36
C TRP A 10 -32.00 9.66 -1.54
N VAL A 11 -30.83 9.63 -2.19
CA VAL A 11 -30.54 10.43 -3.38
C VAL A 11 -30.09 9.50 -4.51
N PRO A 12 -30.83 9.42 -5.64
CA PRO A 12 -30.56 8.46 -6.72
C PRO A 12 -29.13 8.49 -7.28
N ILE A 13 -28.50 9.68 -7.28
CA ILE A 13 -27.16 9.88 -7.85
C ILE A 13 -26.06 9.73 -6.79
N LEU A 14 -26.33 10.04 -5.51
CA LEU A 14 -25.32 9.97 -4.43
C LEU A 14 -25.32 8.62 -3.71
N GLY A 15 -26.43 7.89 -3.73
CA GLY A 15 -26.62 6.72 -2.87
C GLY A 15 -26.39 7.06 -1.40
N ASN A 16 -25.64 6.21 -0.71
CA ASN A 16 -25.21 6.33 0.68
C ASN A 16 -23.85 7.05 0.85
N THR A 17 -23.32 7.70 -0.20
CA THR A 17 -22.03 8.41 -0.12
C THR A 17 -22.04 9.50 0.97
N ILE A 18 -23.17 10.19 1.14
CA ILE A 18 -23.32 11.21 2.19
C ILE A 18 -23.12 10.58 3.58
N ASP A 19 -23.64 9.37 3.80
CA ASP A 19 -23.49 8.70 5.09
C ASP A 19 -22.02 8.36 5.33
N LEU A 20 -21.31 7.85 4.34
CA LEU A 20 -19.87 7.61 4.45
C LEU A 20 -19.07 8.90 4.75
N ILE A 21 -19.48 10.05 4.20
CA ILE A 21 -18.87 11.35 4.52
C ILE A 21 -19.13 11.74 5.99
N LYS A 22 -20.32 11.46 6.55
CA LYS A 22 -20.60 11.68 7.98
C LYS A 22 -19.68 10.84 8.87
N TYR A 23 -19.31 9.64 8.43
CA TYR A 23 -18.28 8.79 9.06
C TYR A 23 -16.84 9.24 8.76
N LYS A 24 -16.63 10.44 8.21
CA LYS A 24 -15.29 10.95 7.84
C LYS A 24 -14.51 9.99 6.95
N LEU A 25 -15.21 9.26 6.08
CA LEU A 25 -14.68 8.22 5.19
C LEU A 25 -14.11 7.00 5.92
N ASN A 26 -14.45 6.79 7.20
CA ASN A 26 -14.13 5.57 7.93
C ASN A 26 -15.04 4.42 7.45
N VAL A 27 -14.58 3.71 6.42
CA VAL A 27 -15.30 2.59 5.81
C VAL A 27 -15.56 1.47 6.82
N ALA A 28 -14.62 1.20 7.73
CA ALA A 28 -14.77 0.11 8.70
C ALA A 28 -15.90 0.38 9.70
N GLU A 29 -15.94 1.59 10.27
CA GLU A 29 -17.04 2.00 11.17
C GLU A 29 -18.38 2.04 10.44
N TYR A 30 -18.41 2.60 9.22
CA TYR A 30 -19.62 2.63 8.42
C TYR A 30 -20.15 1.22 8.13
N LEU A 31 -19.31 0.31 7.65
CA LEU A 31 -19.71 -1.07 7.34
C LEU A 31 -20.13 -1.84 8.59
N LYS A 32 -19.50 -1.59 9.74
CA LYS A 32 -19.91 -2.19 11.03
C LYS A 32 -21.31 -1.75 11.43
N ASP A 33 -21.63 -0.46 11.29
CA ASP A 33 -22.98 0.07 11.57
C ASP A 33 -24.02 -0.51 10.61
N ILE A 34 -23.70 -0.56 9.30
CA ILE A 34 -24.57 -1.18 8.28
C ILE A 34 -24.83 -2.66 8.60
N GLN A 35 -23.80 -3.44 8.91
CA GLN A 35 -23.95 -4.85 9.27
C GLN A 35 -24.82 -5.01 10.52
N SER A 36 -24.63 -4.17 11.55
CA SER A 36 -25.42 -4.25 12.78
C SER A 36 -26.92 -4.00 12.57
N LYS A 37 -27.28 -3.21 11.54
CA LYS A 37 -28.66 -2.83 11.21
C LYS A 37 -29.33 -3.76 10.21
N TYR A 38 -28.58 -4.24 9.22
CA TYR A 38 -29.12 -4.94 8.05
C TYR A 38 -28.66 -6.41 7.96
N GLY A 39 -27.81 -6.86 8.89
CA GLY A 39 -27.33 -8.23 8.99
C GLY A 39 -26.11 -8.54 8.11
N ASP A 40 -25.74 -9.82 8.08
CA ASP A 40 -24.50 -10.31 7.45
C ASP A 40 -24.54 -10.37 5.92
N PHE A 41 -25.68 -10.04 5.31
CA PHE A 41 -25.87 -10.04 3.87
C PHE A 41 -26.76 -8.87 3.48
N CYS A 42 -26.14 -7.75 3.13
CA CYS A 42 -26.82 -6.49 2.86
C CYS A 42 -26.21 -5.76 1.68
N GLU A 43 -26.85 -4.68 1.23
CA GLU A 43 -26.35 -3.86 0.12
C GLU A 43 -26.23 -2.39 0.50
N VAL A 44 -25.27 -1.69 -0.11
CA VAL A 44 -25.12 -0.24 -0.04
C VAL A 44 -24.83 0.31 -1.43
N HIS A 45 -25.18 1.57 -1.66
CA HIS A 45 -24.94 2.25 -2.92
C HIS A 45 -23.96 3.41 -2.72
N PHE A 46 -22.88 3.46 -3.48
CA PHE A 46 -21.98 4.63 -3.51
C PHE A 46 -22.02 5.24 -4.90
N GLY A 47 -22.71 6.38 -5.02
CA GLY A 47 -23.10 6.90 -6.32
C GLY A 47 -24.01 5.91 -7.06
N LEU A 48 -23.65 5.59 -8.31
CA LEU A 48 -24.34 4.58 -9.12
C LEU A 48 -23.88 3.14 -8.85
N LYS A 49 -22.89 2.95 -7.97
CA LYS A 49 -22.27 1.66 -7.71
C LYS A 49 -23.01 0.93 -6.59
N ARG A 50 -23.58 -0.23 -6.92
CA ARG A 50 -24.13 -1.17 -5.93
C ARG A 50 -23.02 -2.05 -5.36
N LEU A 51 -22.92 -2.12 -4.04
CA LEU A 51 -22.02 -2.99 -3.30
C LEU A 51 -22.85 -3.97 -2.48
N ILE A 52 -22.50 -5.25 -2.57
CA ILE A 52 -23.06 -6.31 -1.73
C ILE A 52 -22.04 -6.59 -0.63
N ILE A 53 -22.46 -6.47 0.62
CA ILE A 53 -21.66 -6.72 1.81
C ILE A 53 -21.99 -8.13 2.28
N ILE A 54 -20.93 -8.94 2.43
CA ILE A 54 -21.03 -10.34 2.84
C ILE A 54 -20.12 -10.54 4.04
N SER A 55 -20.71 -10.76 5.22
CA SER A 55 -19.99 -11.04 6.46
C SER A 55 -20.17 -12.49 6.93
N LYS A 56 -21.05 -13.25 6.29
CA LYS A 56 -21.29 -14.67 6.60
C LYS A 56 -20.17 -15.53 5.99
N SER A 57 -19.44 -16.26 6.83
CA SER A 57 -18.21 -16.97 6.43
C SER A 57 -18.45 -18.10 5.43
N ASP A 58 -19.57 -18.81 5.53
CA ASP A 58 -19.99 -19.88 4.61
C ASP A 58 -20.23 -19.39 3.17
N VAL A 59 -20.57 -18.11 2.99
CA VAL A 59 -20.71 -17.46 1.68
C VAL A 59 -19.43 -16.76 1.24
N ALA A 60 -18.78 -16.03 2.16
CA ALA A 60 -17.59 -15.24 1.85
C ALA A 60 -16.37 -16.11 1.53
N TYR A 61 -16.17 -17.20 2.26
CA TYR A 61 -14.99 -18.06 2.10
C TYR A 61 -14.89 -18.68 0.71
N PRO A 62 -15.95 -19.34 0.17
CA PRO A 62 -15.90 -19.89 -1.18
C PRO A 62 -15.53 -18.84 -2.23
N ILE A 63 -16.09 -17.63 -2.17
CA ILE A 63 -15.84 -16.53 -3.12
C ILE A 63 -14.35 -16.11 -3.14
N GLN A 64 -13.67 -16.22 -2.00
CA GLN A 64 -12.27 -15.86 -1.85
C GLN A 64 -11.30 -17.01 -2.19
N THR A 65 -11.78 -18.24 -2.36
CA THR A 65 -10.92 -19.35 -2.78
C THR A 65 -10.48 -19.17 -4.24
N TYR A 66 -9.22 -19.50 -4.53
CA TYR A 66 -8.61 -19.28 -5.85
C TYR A 66 -9.40 -19.92 -7.01
N SER A 67 -9.94 -21.12 -6.79
CA SER A 67 -10.73 -21.85 -7.79
C SER A 67 -12.07 -21.18 -8.13
N VAL A 68 -12.70 -20.52 -7.16
CA VAL A 68 -13.97 -19.80 -7.35
C VAL A 68 -13.70 -18.37 -7.84
N ALA A 69 -12.70 -17.69 -7.30
CA ALA A 69 -12.35 -16.33 -7.72
C ALA A 69 -12.02 -16.25 -9.23
N LEU A 70 -11.29 -17.25 -9.75
CA LEU A 70 -10.95 -17.35 -11.17
C LEU A 70 -12.14 -17.75 -12.05
N ASN A 71 -13.00 -18.66 -11.59
CA ASN A 71 -14.11 -19.18 -12.40
C ASN A 71 -15.33 -18.24 -12.43
N TYR A 72 -15.56 -17.45 -11.38
CA TYR A 72 -16.80 -16.67 -11.20
C TYR A 72 -16.61 -15.15 -11.37
N LYS A 73 -15.53 -14.71 -12.04
CA LYS A 73 -15.26 -13.29 -12.33
C LYS A 73 -15.07 -12.39 -11.09
N PHE A 74 -14.78 -12.97 -9.91
CA PHE A 74 -14.41 -12.23 -8.69
C PHE A 74 -12.91 -11.89 -8.62
N LEU A 75 -12.19 -12.03 -9.74
CA LEU A 75 -10.77 -11.72 -9.83
C LEU A 75 -10.48 -10.22 -9.70
N TYR A 76 -11.40 -9.37 -10.18
CA TYR A 76 -11.27 -7.93 -10.10
C TYR A 76 -11.53 -7.43 -8.67
N ARG A 77 -10.66 -6.57 -8.15
CA ARG A 77 -10.86 -5.93 -6.83
C ARG A 77 -12.03 -4.96 -6.80
N ASP A 78 -12.37 -4.38 -7.95
CA ASP A 78 -13.46 -3.44 -8.07
C ASP A 78 -14.15 -3.48 -9.45
N LEU A 79 -15.32 -2.86 -9.57
CA LEU A 79 -15.92 -2.40 -10.82
C LEU A 79 -15.08 -1.25 -11.42
N PRO A 80 -15.23 -0.93 -12.73
CA PRO A 80 -14.52 0.20 -13.33
C PRO A 80 -14.73 1.45 -12.48
N ASN A 81 -13.63 2.01 -11.98
CA ASN A 81 -13.65 3.07 -10.99
C ASN A 81 -12.81 4.23 -11.51
N PRO A 82 -13.44 5.34 -11.96
CA PRO A 82 -12.72 6.48 -12.50
C PRO A 82 -11.71 7.08 -11.52
N GLY A 83 -11.93 6.94 -10.20
CA GLY A 83 -10.96 7.37 -9.21
C GLY A 83 -9.68 6.57 -9.23
N VAL A 84 -9.77 5.25 -9.42
CA VAL A 84 -8.60 4.36 -9.57
C VAL A 84 -7.83 4.70 -10.85
N HIS A 85 -8.55 5.00 -11.92
CA HIS A 85 -7.96 5.47 -13.17
C HIS A 85 -7.20 6.80 -12.98
N GLU A 86 -7.83 7.77 -12.33
CA GLU A 86 -7.26 9.10 -12.11
C GLU A 86 -5.98 9.09 -11.26
N ILE A 87 -5.82 8.12 -10.36
CA ILE A 87 -4.59 7.93 -9.57
C ILE A 87 -3.58 6.96 -10.22
N GLY A 88 -3.84 6.48 -11.45
CA GLY A 88 -2.90 5.65 -12.22
C GLY A 88 -2.75 4.21 -11.74
N MET A 89 -3.78 3.64 -11.09
CA MET A 89 -3.72 2.27 -10.54
C MET A 89 -4.62 1.27 -11.29
N GLU A 90 -5.33 1.69 -12.34
CA GLU A 90 -6.35 0.86 -13.00
C GLU A 90 -5.73 -0.25 -13.86
N ASP A 91 -4.57 0.01 -14.46
CA ASP A 91 -3.88 -0.86 -15.40
C ASP A 91 -2.44 -1.18 -14.98
N ASN A 92 -1.99 -0.65 -13.84
CA ASN A 92 -0.63 -0.86 -13.33
C ASN A 92 -0.63 -1.58 -11.98
N GLY A 93 0.46 -2.30 -11.70
CA GLY A 93 0.71 -2.94 -10.43
C GLY A 93 -0.14 -4.17 -10.16
N ILE A 94 -0.45 -4.42 -8.88
CA ILE A 94 -1.13 -5.65 -8.44
C ILE A 94 -2.47 -5.38 -7.76
N ILE A 95 -2.60 -4.25 -7.06
CA ILE A 95 -3.75 -4.00 -6.18
C ILE A 95 -5.02 -3.77 -7.00
N PHE A 96 -5.06 -2.74 -7.84
CA PHE A 96 -6.26 -2.40 -8.63
C PHE A 96 -6.13 -2.69 -10.13
N ASN A 97 -5.06 -3.36 -10.54
CA ASN A 97 -4.79 -3.66 -11.94
C ASN A 97 -5.88 -4.56 -12.54
N ARG A 98 -6.59 -4.01 -13.53
CA ARG A 98 -7.65 -4.67 -14.31
C ARG A 98 -7.12 -5.30 -15.59
N ASN A 99 -5.91 -4.97 -16.03
CA ASN A 99 -5.22 -5.68 -17.10
C ASN A 99 -4.78 -7.04 -16.57
N LEU A 100 -5.58 -8.08 -16.82
CA LEU A 100 -5.36 -9.40 -16.23
C LEU A 100 -4.06 -10.07 -16.68
N ASP A 101 -3.56 -9.76 -17.87
CA ASP A 101 -2.32 -10.34 -18.36
C ASP A 101 -1.12 -9.71 -17.67
N GLU A 102 -1.11 -8.39 -17.54
CA GLU A 102 -0.11 -7.66 -16.76
C GLU A 102 -0.17 -8.00 -15.26
N TRP A 103 -1.38 -8.05 -14.69
CA TRP A 103 -1.59 -8.42 -13.29
C TRP A 103 -1.03 -9.82 -12.96
N LYS A 104 -1.25 -10.81 -13.84
CA LYS A 104 -0.71 -12.18 -13.64
C LYS A 104 0.81 -12.16 -13.58
N ILE A 105 1.45 -11.43 -14.50
CA ILE A 105 2.89 -11.27 -14.59
C ILE A 105 3.42 -10.58 -13.32
N ASN A 106 2.92 -9.38 -12.99
CA ASN A 106 3.35 -8.62 -11.83
C ASN A 106 3.18 -9.42 -10.52
N ARG A 107 2.06 -10.13 -10.38
CA ARG A 107 1.80 -10.99 -9.22
C ARG A 107 2.76 -12.18 -9.13
N GLU A 108 3.12 -12.80 -10.26
CA GLU A 108 4.11 -13.89 -10.26
C GLU A 108 5.47 -13.40 -9.75
N PHE A 109 5.96 -12.28 -10.29
CA PHE A 109 7.22 -11.67 -9.87
C PHE A 109 7.18 -11.29 -8.39
N PHE A 110 6.10 -10.65 -7.94
CA PHE A 110 5.94 -10.27 -6.55
C PHE A 110 6.01 -11.48 -5.61
N ILE A 111 5.25 -12.55 -5.89
CA ILE A 111 5.24 -13.76 -5.05
C ILE A 111 6.63 -14.42 -5.03
N LYS A 112 7.28 -14.54 -6.19
CA LYS A 112 8.61 -15.17 -6.25
C LYS A 112 9.64 -14.40 -5.44
N ILE A 113 9.68 -13.08 -5.56
CA ILE A 113 10.61 -12.24 -4.78
C ILE A 113 10.26 -12.31 -3.30
N ALA A 114 8.98 -12.12 -2.94
CA ALA A 114 8.51 -12.16 -1.56
C ALA A 114 8.80 -13.50 -0.87
N MET A 115 8.82 -14.59 -1.64
CA MET A 115 9.11 -15.95 -1.14
C MET A 115 10.57 -16.38 -1.35
N SER A 116 11.42 -15.52 -1.93
CA SER A 116 12.83 -15.84 -2.17
C SER A 116 13.58 -15.94 -0.83
N LYS A 117 14.52 -16.89 -0.73
CA LYS A 117 15.33 -17.09 0.48
C LYS A 117 16.10 -15.83 0.85
N LYS A 118 16.62 -15.12 -0.15
CA LYS A 118 17.38 -13.87 0.01
C LYS A 118 16.53 -12.78 0.65
N PHE A 119 15.34 -12.54 0.10
CA PHE A 119 14.41 -11.54 0.65
C PHE A 119 13.94 -11.94 2.05
N LEU A 120 13.52 -13.19 2.26
CA LEU A 120 13.02 -13.65 3.57
C LEU A 120 14.10 -13.57 4.66
N LYS A 121 15.36 -13.85 4.32
CA LYS A 121 16.49 -13.67 5.24
C LYS A 121 16.67 -12.20 5.62
N LEU A 122 16.70 -11.29 4.63
CA LEU A 122 16.80 -9.85 4.89
C LEU A 122 15.62 -9.34 5.72
N LEU A 123 14.38 -9.72 5.36
CA LEU A 123 13.17 -9.33 6.07
C LEU A 123 13.23 -9.77 7.53
N THR A 124 13.66 -11.00 7.80
CA THR A 124 13.82 -11.54 9.16
C THR A 124 14.87 -10.74 9.94
N GLU A 125 16.04 -10.50 9.35
CA GLU A 125 17.11 -9.73 9.98
C GLU A 125 16.69 -8.28 10.28
N LYS A 126 16.04 -7.61 9.34
CA LYS A 126 15.53 -6.24 9.50
C LYS A 126 14.44 -6.19 10.56
N THR A 127 13.50 -7.13 10.55
CA THR A 127 12.43 -7.24 11.55
C THR A 127 13.02 -7.41 12.95
N TYR A 128 13.97 -8.34 13.12
CA TYR A 128 14.64 -8.56 14.39
C TYR A 128 15.34 -7.28 14.88
N LYS A 129 16.20 -6.67 14.06
CA LYS A 129 16.96 -5.46 14.43
C LYS A 129 16.03 -4.30 14.80
N LYS A 130 14.96 -4.08 14.03
CA LYS A 130 13.99 -2.99 14.27
C LYS A 130 13.14 -3.25 15.51
N THR A 131 12.80 -4.51 15.80
CA THR A 131 12.05 -4.88 17.00
C THR A 131 12.91 -4.71 18.26
N VAL A 132 14.18 -5.16 18.23
CA VAL A 132 15.13 -4.93 19.33
C VAL A 132 15.28 -3.43 19.60
N TYR A 133 15.51 -2.64 18.55
CA TYR A 133 15.60 -1.20 18.67
C TYR A 133 14.33 -0.56 19.25
N MET A 134 13.15 -1.05 18.89
CA MET A 134 11.89 -0.58 19.49
C MET A 134 11.84 -0.87 21.00
N PHE A 135 12.28 -2.06 21.43
CA PHE A 135 12.34 -2.41 22.85
C PHE A 135 13.33 -1.53 23.62
N GLU A 136 14.49 -1.22 23.05
CA GLU A 136 15.43 -0.27 23.64
C GLU A 136 14.78 1.11 23.88
N LEU A 137 13.98 1.61 22.92
CA LEU A 137 13.26 2.87 23.08
C LEU A 137 12.13 2.75 24.13
N TRP A 138 11.44 1.62 24.20
CA TRP A 138 10.42 1.37 25.21
C TRP A 138 11.00 1.31 26.62
N ASP A 139 12.19 0.72 26.81
CA ASP A 139 12.86 0.69 28.11
C ASP A 139 13.08 2.12 28.64
N ILE A 140 13.45 3.07 27.77
CA ILE A 140 13.57 4.48 28.14
C ILE A 140 12.22 5.05 28.58
N LEU A 141 11.16 4.82 27.80
CA LEU A 141 9.81 5.29 28.13
C LEU A 141 9.30 4.72 29.46
N ILE A 142 9.48 3.42 29.68
CA ILE A 142 9.01 2.71 30.86
C ILE A 142 9.78 3.19 32.10
N ASN A 143 11.10 3.39 32.00
CA ASN A 143 11.90 3.95 33.09
C ASN A 143 11.45 5.35 33.49
N ASP A 144 10.99 6.15 32.52
CA ASP A 144 10.37 7.46 32.73
C ASP A 144 8.88 7.40 33.13
N LYS A 145 8.35 6.20 33.38
CA LYS A 145 6.94 5.94 33.75
C LYS A 145 5.95 6.49 32.72
N ARG A 146 6.30 6.40 31.43
CA ARG A 146 5.43 6.79 30.32
C ARG A 146 4.69 5.57 29.76
N ASP A 147 3.44 5.78 29.39
CA ASP A 147 2.65 4.76 28.71
C ASP A 147 3.16 4.52 27.28
N VAL A 148 3.13 3.24 26.87
CA VAL A 148 3.48 2.81 25.52
C VAL A 148 2.20 2.61 24.70
N ASP A 149 1.98 3.50 23.74
CA ASP A 149 0.89 3.35 22.75
C ASP A 149 1.27 2.29 21.71
N LEU A 150 0.93 1.02 22.00
CA LEU A 150 1.26 -0.12 21.15
C LEU A 150 0.78 0.04 19.71
N SER A 151 -0.39 0.66 19.50
CA SER A 151 -0.94 0.85 18.16
C SER A 151 -0.04 1.77 17.33
N LYS A 152 0.39 2.90 17.90
CA LYS A 152 1.29 3.83 17.20
C LYS A 152 2.67 3.21 16.98
N TRP A 153 3.21 2.52 17.97
CA TRP A 153 4.53 1.89 17.84
C TRP A 153 4.55 0.79 16.77
N LEU A 154 3.53 -0.07 16.73
CA LEU A 154 3.42 -1.12 15.70
C LEU A 154 3.23 -0.52 14.30
N GLU A 155 2.45 0.56 14.17
CA GLU A 155 2.35 1.31 12.91
C GLU A 155 3.73 1.82 12.44
N LYS A 156 4.52 2.42 13.33
CA LYS A 156 5.86 2.94 12.98
C LYS A 156 6.87 1.83 12.70
N LEU A 157 6.85 0.75 13.49
CA LEU A 157 7.69 -0.43 13.30
C LEU A 157 7.45 -1.08 11.95
N THR A 158 6.17 -1.34 11.63
CA THR A 158 5.80 -1.96 10.35
C THR A 158 6.14 -1.05 9.17
N GLY A 159 5.94 0.26 9.29
CA GLY A 159 6.38 1.24 8.29
C GLY A 159 7.89 1.20 8.05
N ASP A 160 8.69 1.18 9.12
CA ASP A 160 10.15 1.11 9.04
C ASP A 160 10.65 -0.18 8.38
N ILE A 161 10.05 -1.31 8.73
CA ILE A 161 10.36 -2.60 8.10
C ILE A 161 9.97 -2.53 6.62
N ALA A 162 8.74 -2.16 6.31
CA ALA A 162 8.21 -2.14 4.95
C ALA A 162 9.03 -1.25 4.00
N VAL A 163 9.34 -0.01 4.40
CA VAL A 163 10.15 0.89 3.56
C VAL A 163 11.56 0.33 3.37
N SER A 164 12.21 -0.11 4.45
CA SER A 164 13.60 -0.59 4.35
C SER A 164 13.77 -1.90 3.62
N THR A 165 12.80 -2.80 3.68
CA THR A 165 12.85 -4.05 2.90
C THR A 165 12.38 -3.87 1.47
N SER A 166 11.51 -2.88 1.19
CA SER A 166 10.98 -2.67 -0.16
C SER A 166 11.91 -1.82 -1.04
N THR A 167 12.45 -0.71 -0.51
CA THR A 167 13.26 0.24 -1.29
C THR A 167 14.75 0.22 -0.92
N GLY A 168 15.09 -0.38 0.23
CA GLY A 168 16.43 -0.27 0.83
C GLY A 168 16.68 1.04 1.59
N LEU A 169 15.72 1.97 1.60
CA LEU A 169 15.83 3.24 2.32
C LEU A 169 15.43 3.08 3.80
N SER A 170 16.00 3.87 4.69
CA SER A 170 15.47 4.00 6.05
C SER A 170 14.23 4.89 6.06
N ALA A 171 13.23 4.58 6.88
CA ALA A 171 12.06 5.46 7.09
C ALA A 171 12.16 6.27 8.40
N TYR A 172 12.93 5.77 9.37
CA TYR A 172 13.15 6.37 10.69
C TYR A 172 11.86 6.75 11.45
N SER A 173 10.72 6.13 11.13
CA SER A 173 9.40 6.48 11.66
C SER A 173 9.29 6.25 13.16
N MET A 174 9.90 5.17 13.69
CA MET A 174 9.95 4.91 15.13
C MET A 174 10.77 5.98 15.85
N PHE A 175 11.91 6.35 15.29
CA PHE A 175 12.77 7.40 15.82
C PHE A 175 12.08 8.77 15.80
N SER A 176 11.44 9.14 14.68
CA SER A 176 10.66 10.38 14.58
C SER A 176 9.56 10.42 15.64
N TYR A 177 8.88 9.30 15.85
CA TYR A 177 7.82 9.22 16.86
C TYR A 177 8.38 9.34 18.26
N PHE A 178 9.47 8.64 18.59
CA PHE A 178 10.13 8.76 19.88
C PHE A 178 10.56 10.20 20.19
N ASN A 179 11.17 10.90 19.23
CA ASN A 179 11.56 12.29 19.42
C ASN A 179 10.35 13.23 19.58
N SER A 180 9.24 12.94 18.91
CA SER A 180 7.99 13.70 19.09
C SER A 180 7.40 13.59 20.50
N LEU A 181 7.83 12.61 21.31
CA LEU A 181 7.44 12.46 22.71
C LEU A 181 8.28 13.33 23.68
N GLY A 182 9.25 14.09 23.15
CA GLY A 182 10.10 15.00 23.91
C GLY A 182 11.50 14.48 24.21
N TYR A 183 11.90 13.34 23.64
CA TYR A 183 13.22 12.76 23.82
C TYR A 183 14.19 13.23 22.75
N ASP A 184 15.46 13.44 23.12
CA ASP A 184 16.54 13.75 22.19
C ASP A 184 17.57 12.62 22.18
N TYR A 185 17.12 11.44 21.77
CA TYR A 185 17.99 10.27 21.67
C TYR A 185 18.60 10.23 20.27
N ASN A 186 19.93 10.07 20.17
CA ASN A 186 20.61 9.69 18.92
C ASN A 186 20.34 10.59 17.70
N ARG A 187 20.09 11.90 17.88
CA ARG A 187 19.90 12.82 16.74
C ARG A 187 21.16 12.96 15.87
N ASP A 188 22.34 12.78 16.47
CA ASP A 188 23.63 12.90 15.79
C ASP A 188 24.02 11.68 14.94
N CYS A 189 23.30 10.54 15.07
CA CYS A 189 23.65 9.31 14.34
C CYS A 189 22.99 9.18 12.96
N ILE A 190 22.01 10.03 12.64
CA ILE A 190 21.33 10.05 11.35
C ILE A 190 21.81 11.27 10.57
N GLN A 191 22.34 11.05 9.37
CA GLN A 191 22.74 12.14 8.49
C GLN A 191 21.51 12.98 8.08
N THR A 192 21.65 14.31 8.09
CA THR A 192 20.56 15.25 7.75
C THR A 192 19.92 14.94 6.39
N SER A 193 20.72 14.61 5.39
CA SER A 193 20.25 14.25 4.05
C SER A 193 19.41 12.97 4.02
N GLU A 194 19.79 11.95 4.78
CA GLU A 194 19.02 10.71 4.91
C GLU A 194 17.68 10.97 5.63
N TRP A 195 17.70 11.78 6.68
CA TRP A 195 16.50 12.17 7.41
C TRP A 195 15.51 12.93 6.54
N GLU A 196 15.98 13.91 5.77
CA GLU A 196 15.17 14.69 4.84
C GLU A 196 14.54 13.79 3.76
N GLN A 197 15.30 12.86 3.20
CA GLN A 197 14.80 11.90 2.22
C GLN A 197 13.70 11.00 2.82
N SER A 198 13.94 10.48 4.02
CA SER A 198 13.00 9.60 4.73
C SER A 198 11.70 10.33 5.06
N SER A 199 11.82 11.55 5.60
CA SER A 199 10.68 12.40 5.94
C SER A 199 9.84 12.76 4.71
N LYS A 200 10.51 13.07 3.59
CA LYS A 200 9.85 13.32 2.30
C LYS A 200 9.08 12.07 1.84
N LEU A 201 9.71 10.89 1.85
CA LEU A 201 9.06 9.64 1.45
C LEU A 201 7.82 9.32 2.30
N ILE A 202 7.94 9.38 3.63
CA ILE A 202 6.81 9.08 4.54
C ILE A 202 5.66 10.06 4.33
N SER A 203 5.96 11.35 4.15
CA SER A 203 4.95 12.37 3.84
C SER A 203 4.22 12.07 2.52
N LEU A 204 4.97 11.71 1.47
CA LEU A 204 4.41 11.35 0.17
C LEU A 204 3.54 10.08 0.22
N ILE A 205 3.98 9.04 0.94
CA ILE A 205 3.20 7.81 1.15
C ILE A 205 1.89 8.11 1.87
N HIS A 206 1.93 8.89 2.96
CA HIS A 206 0.72 9.27 3.70
C HIS A 206 -0.26 10.07 2.84
N HIS A 207 0.28 10.98 2.02
CA HIS A 207 -0.53 11.74 1.07
C HIS A 207 -1.17 10.84 0.01
N PHE A 208 -0.41 9.88 -0.52
CA PHE A 208 -0.91 8.90 -1.48
C PHE A 208 -2.07 8.09 -0.91
N PHE A 209 -1.95 7.53 0.31
CA PHE A 209 -3.07 6.78 0.92
C PHE A 209 -4.33 7.64 1.11
N LYS A 210 -4.18 8.91 1.51
CA LYS A 210 -5.32 9.84 1.60
C LYS A 210 -5.93 10.14 0.24
N ALA A 211 -5.11 10.34 -0.79
CA ALA A 211 -5.55 10.52 -2.16
C ALA A 211 -6.31 9.27 -2.64
N SER A 212 -5.73 8.07 -2.50
CA SER A 212 -6.39 6.81 -2.86
C SER A 212 -7.75 6.67 -2.19
N GLN A 213 -7.86 6.92 -0.88
CA GLN A 213 -9.14 6.89 -0.16
C GLN A 213 -10.15 7.89 -0.73
N TRP A 214 -9.75 9.13 -1.02
CA TRP A 214 -10.61 10.15 -1.61
C TRP A 214 -11.12 9.74 -3.00
N PHE A 215 -10.22 9.30 -3.88
CA PHE A 215 -10.55 8.97 -5.26
C PHE A 215 -11.38 7.69 -5.38
N ILE A 216 -11.07 6.67 -4.57
CA ILE A 216 -11.79 5.38 -4.59
C ILE A 216 -13.23 5.52 -4.05
N LEU A 217 -13.42 6.33 -3.00
CA LEU A 217 -14.70 6.38 -2.28
C LEU A 217 -15.62 7.51 -2.74
N ILE A 218 -15.08 8.65 -3.19
CA ILE A 218 -15.91 9.80 -3.58
C ILE A 218 -16.24 9.72 -5.09
N PRO A 219 -17.52 9.76 -5.47
CA PRO A 219 -17.92 9.72 -6.87
C PRO A 219 -17.39 10.89 -7.71
N PRO A 220 -17.03 10.69 -8.99
CA PRO A 220 -16.40 11.72 -9.82
C PRO A 220 -17.19 13.03 -9.92
N PHE A 221 -18.51 12.98 -10.00
CA PHE A 221 -19.34 14.19 -10.10
C PHE A 221 -19.28 15.08 -8.85
N ILE A 222 -18.96 14.52 -7.66
CA ILE A 222 -18.68 15.31 -6.45
C ILE A 222 -17.24 15.84 -6.53
N ARG A 223 -16.28 14.96 -6.85
CA ARG A 223 -14.84 15.28 -6.86
C ARG A 223 -14.46 16.36 -7.87
N HIS A 224 -15.21 16.45 -8.96
CA HIS A 224 -15.00 17.40 -10.07
C HIS A 224 -15.97 18.58 -10.06
N ALA A 225 -16.84 18.67 -9.04
CA ALA A 225 -17.74 19.82 -8.90
C ALA A 225 -16.96 21.12 -8.60
N PRO A 226 -17.50 22.30 -9.00
CA PRO A 226 -16.89 23.59 -8.70
C PRO A 226 -16.61 23.76 -7.20
N GLY A 227 -15.40 24.22 -6.86
CA GLY A 227 -14.93 24.38 -5.47
C GLY A 227 -14.33 23.11 -4.84
N ILE A 228 -14.76 21.91 -5.26
CA ILE A 228 -14.19 20.63 -4.77
C ILE A 228 -13.02 20.18 -5.63
N SER A 229 -13.07 20.44 -6.94
CA SER A 229 -12.03 20.05 -7.91
C SER A 229 -10.63 20.52 -7.53
N TYR A 230 -10.50 21.68 -6.86
CA TYR A 230 -9.24 22.17 -6.32
C TYR A 230 -8.55 21.16 -5.39
N PHE A 231 -9.30 20.52 -4.49
CA PHE A 231 -8.77 19.52 -3.57
C PHE A 231 -8.35 18.24 -4.32
N SER A 232 -9.18 17.80 -5.28
CA SER A 232 -8.85 16.66 -6.14
C SER A 232 -7.54 16.91 -6.91
N SER A 233 -7.35 18.09 -7.48
CA SER A 233 -6.09 18.46 -8.15
C SER A 233 -4.89 18.44 -7.20
N LYS A 234 -5.04 18.93 -5.96
CA LYS A 234 -3.97 18.91 -4.95
C LYS A 234 -3.57 17.47 -4.57
N PHE A 235 -4.54 16.57 -4.45
CA PHE A 235 -4.28 15.16 -4.20
C PHE A 235 -3.52 14.48 -5.36
N LEU A 236 -3.91 14.75 -6.61
CA LEU A 236 -3.23 14.22 -7.79
C LEU A 236 -1.77 14.69 -7.89
N ILE A 237 -1.50 15.94 -7.54
CA ILE A 237 -0.12 16.45 -7.48
C ILE A 237 0.71 15.63 -6.48
N GLY A 238 0.15 15.28 -5.32
CA GLY A 238 0.84 14.44 -4.35
C GLY A 238 1.09 13.01 -4.83
N VAL A 239 0.13 12.41 -5.54
CA VAL A 239 0.31 11.10 -6.19
C VAL A 239 1.47 11.15 -7.19
N LYS A 240 1.49 12.17 -8.07
CA LYS A 240 2.56 12.37 -9.04
C LYS A 240 3.92 12.63 -8.39
N ASN A 241 3.95 13.37 -7.28
CA ASN A 241 5.19 13.62 -6.54
C ASN A 241 5.77 12.34 -5.94
N LEU A 242 4.92 11.41 -5.49
CA LEU A 242 5.37 10.09 -5.03
C LEU A 242 5.93 9.27 -6.20
N GLU A 243 5.24 9.26 -7.34
CA GLU A 243 5.71 8.59 -8.56
C GLU A 243 7.10 9.07 -8.97
N VAL A 244 7.29 10.39 -9.08
CA VAL A 244 8.58 11.00 -9.42
C VAL A 244 9.66 10.60 -8.41
N PHE A 245 9.35 10.66 -7.10
CA PHE A 245 10.30 10.27 -6.07
C PHE A 245 10.70 8.79 -6.19
N LEU A 246 9.75 7.89 -6.40
CA LEU A 246 10.04 6.47 -6.53
C LEU A 246 10.83 6.16 -7.81
N LEU A 247 10.55 6.85 -8.91
CA LEU A 247 11.35 6.75 -10.14
C LEU A 247 12.79 7.21 -9.94
N GLU A 248 13.02 8.29 -9.19
CA GLU A 248 14.37 8.74 -8.81
C GLU A 248 15.10 7.67 -7.98
N VAL A 249 14.41 7.05 -7.03
CA VAL A 249 14.96 5.94 -6.22
C VAL A 249 15.31 4.73 -7.09
N ILE A 250 14.43 4.34 -8.01
CA ILE A 250 14.66 3.25 -8.97
C ILE A 250 15.91 3.55 -9.83
N GLN A 251 16.00 4.76 -10.37
CA GLN A 251 17.13 5.17 -11.23
C GLN A 251 18.45 5.18 -10.46
N LYS A 252 18.46 5.76 -9.25
CA LYS A 252 19.65 5.76 -8.39
C LYS A 252 20.11 4.34 -8.09
N LYS A 253 19.17 3.45 -7.74
CA LYS A 253 19.46 2.04 -7.43
C LYS A 253 20.02 1.28 -8.64
N ARG A 254 19.52 1.55 -9.85
CA ARG A 254 20.09 0.99 -11.09
C ARG A 254 21.55 1.38 -11.27
N VAL A 255 21.86 2.67 -11.14
CA VAL A 255 23.24 3.18 -11.26
C VAL A 255 24.15 2.55 -10.20
N GLU A 256 23.68 2.41 -8.95
CA GLU A 256 24.42 1.72 -7.89
C GLU A 256 24.74 0.26 -8.26
N ILE A 257 23.76 -0.48 -8.79
CA ILE A 257 23.95 -1.88 -9.22
C ILE A 257 24.95 -1.99 -10.38
N ASP A 258 24.88 -1.07 -11.35
CA ASP A 258 25.75 -1.09 -12.54
C ASP A 258 27.22 -0.76 -12.21
N LEU A 259 27.45 0.11 -11.23
CA LEU A 259 28.79 0.49 -10.77
C LEU A 259 29.47 -0.58 -9.91
N LEU A 260 28.70 -1.47 -9.26
CA LEU A 260 29.26 -2.51 -8.40
C LEU A 260 29.96 -3.60 -9.23
N PRO A 261 31.14 -4.10 -8.80
CA PRO A 261 31.80 -5.22 -9.47
C PRO A 261 30.90 -6.46 -9.59
N LYS A 262 31.10 -7.29 -10.62
CA LYS A 262 30.27 -8.49 -10.90
C LYS A 262 30.21 -9.47 -9.73
N ASP A 263 31.30 -9.56 -8.97
CA ASP A 263 31.45 -10.52 -7.88
C ASP A 263 30.94 -9.99 -6.52
N THR A 264 30.46 -8.75 -6.47
CA THR A 264 29.95 -8.15 -5.22
C THR A 264 28.51 -8.57 -4.97
N SER A 265 28.20 -9.00 -3.74
CA SER A 265 26.83 -9.30 -3.34
C SER A 265 25.98 -8.04 -3.35
N LEU A 266 24.85 -8.09 -4.04
CA LEU A 266 23.84 -7.04 -4.01
C LEU A 266 22.98 -7.15 -2.75
N SER A 267 22.33 -6.03 -2.40
CA SER A 267 21.28 -6.04 -1.37
C SER A 267 20.15 -6.98 -1.77
N SER A 268 19.51 -7.61 -0.78
CA SER A 268 18.37 -8.49 -1.00
C SER A 268 17.03 -7.79 -0.76
N ASP A 269 17.01 -6.45 -0.81
CA ASP A 269 15.78 -5.66 -0.75
C ASP A 269 14.94 -5.87 -2.01
N PHE A 270 13.63 -5.67 -1.89
CA PHE A 270 12.65 -6.02 -2.91
C PHE A 270 12.93 -5.31 -4.23
N LEU A 271 13.24 -4.00 -4.19
CA LEU A 271 13.59 -3.21 -5.35
C LEU A 271 14.85 -3.74 -6.05
N THR A 272 15.90 -4.09 -5.31
CA THR A 272 17.11 -4.68 -5.90
C THR A 272 16.78 -5.97 -6.61
N LEU A 273 16.01 -6.85 -5.96
CA LEU A 273 15.61 -8.13 -6.55
C LEU A 273 14.77 -7.92 -7.81
N LEU A 274 13.80 -7.00 -7.80
CA LEU A 274 13.03 -6.62 -9.01
C LEU A 274 13.93 -6.11 -10.14
N LEU A 275 14.94 -5.30 -9.83
CA LEU A 275 15.84 -4.72 -10.82
C LEU A 275 16.80 -5.73 -11.45
N THR A 276 17.22 -6.71 -10.67
CA THR A 276 18.19 -7.74 -11.09
C THR A 276 17.52 -8.97 -11.68
N ILE A 277 16.20 -9.07 -11.58
CA ILE A 277 15.44 -10.23 -12.01
C ILE A 277 15.63 -10.50 -13.50
N ASN A 278 15.82 -11.76 -13.89
CA ASN A 278 16.08 -12.13 -15.29
C ASN A 278 17.34 -11.45 -15.90
N THR A 279 18.25 -10.90 -15.09
CA THR A 279 19.52 -10.36 -15.58
C THR A 279 20.66 -11.31 -15.25
N PRO A 280 21.87 -11.13 -15.82
CA PRO A 280 23.05 -11.91 -15.41
C PRO A 280 23.45 -11.73 -13.93
N ARG A 281 22.89 -10.72 -13.24
CA ARG A 281 23.06 -10.51 -11.79
C ARG A 281 22.10 -11.38 -10.97
N ASP A 282 21.11 -12.01 -11.60
CA ASP A 282 20.23 -12.98 -10.97
C ASP A 282 20.96 -14.30 -10.76
N GLN A 283 21.44 -14.51 -9.53
CA GLN A 283 22.15 -15.74 -9.18
C GLN A 283 21.20 -16.93 -8.96
N ASP A 284 19.90 -16.69 -8.77
CA ASP A 284 18.88 -17.71 -8.52
C ASP A 284 18.09 -17.98 -9.81
N HIS A 285 18.81 -18.25 -10.91
CA HIS A 285 18.44 -18.37 -12.33
C HIS A 285 17.26 -19.33 -12.66
N ALA A 286 16.15 -19.26 -11.93
CA ALA A 286 14.88 -19.84 -12.29
C ALA A 286 14.26 -18.93 -13.36
N LEU A 287 14.57 -19.21 -14.63
CA LEU A 287 13.96 -18.57 -15.81
C LEU A 287 12.47 -18.33 -15.55
N TYR A 288 12.09 -17.06 -15.49
CA TYR A 288 10.73 -16.65 -15.19
C TYR A 288 9.90 -17.00 -16.41
N LYS A 289 9.14 -18.10 -16.34
CA LYS A 289 8.42 -18.65 -17.50
C LYS A 289 7.46 -17.66 -18.15
N SER A 290 7.01 -16.63 -17.43
CA SER A 290 6.13 -15.58 -17.94
C SER A 290 6.86 -14.46 -18.69
N LEU A 291 8.12 -14.15 -18.38
CA LEU A 291 8.91 -13.14 -19.07
C LEU A 291 10.39 -13.56 -19.15
N ASN A 292 10.92 -13.65 -20.37
CA ASN A 292 12.35 -13.89 -20.64
C ASN A 292 13.18 -12.59 -20.64
N ARG A 293 12.65 -11.50 -20.07
CA ARG A 293 13.30 -10.18 -19.99
C ARG A 293 13.23 -9.62 -18.56
N SER A 294 14.06 -8.62 -18.29
CA SER A 294 13.95 -7.80 -17.07
C SER A 294 12.70 -6.91 -17.11
N LEU A 295 12.29 -6.47 -15.92
CA LEU A 295 11.16 -5.56 -15.75
C LEU A 295 11.56 -4.11 -16.09
N ASN A 296 10.64 -3.40 -16.75
CA ASN A 296 10.79 -1.98 -17.05
C ASN A 296 10.41 -1.12 -15.82
N ASN A 297 10.66 0.20 -15.88
CA ASN A 297 10.41 1.07 -14.71
C ASN A 297 8.94 1.18 -14.34
N HIS A 298 8.02 1.10 -15.31
CA HIS A 298 6.58 1.14 -15.06
C HIS A 298 6.13 -0.11 -14.30
N GLU A 299 6.60 -1.30 -14.71
CA GLU A 299 6.33 -2.58 -14.06
C GLU A 299 6.93 -2.69 -12.64
N ILE A 300 8.07 -2.03 -12.41
CA ILE A 300 8.72 -2.00 -11.08
C ILE A 300 8.02 -1.00 -10.15
N PHE A 301 7.49 0.09 -10.70
CA PHE A 301 6.76 1.09 -9.94
C PHE A 301 5.38 0.59 -9.49
N GLY A 302 4.64 -0.10 -10.36
CA GLY A 302 3.29 -0.62 -10.08
C GLY A 302 3.25 -1.75 -9.07
#